data_AF-A0A1G9U216-F1
#
_entry.id   AF-A0A1G9U216-F1
#
_cell.length_a   1.000
_cell.length_b   1.000
_cell.length_c   1.000
_cell.angle_alpha   90.00
_cell.angle_beta   90.00
_cell.angle_gamma   90.00
#
_symmetry.space_group_name_H-M   'P 1'
#
loop_
_entity.id
_entity.type
_entity.pdbx_description
1 polymer ?
#
loop_
_entity_poly.entity_id
_entity_poly.type
_entity_poly.pdbx_seq_one_letter_code
_entity_poly.pdbx_strand_id
1 'polypeptide(L)'
;MATTTTLTKPDPDPYDLGVPSNWTVSVDGGCVIYENAASTVRIRLTEFARHLRVYWWVDLYTRDCGGEWTKREAGLGDSFRDPEEAARVADVLIESVEAGDDFSQLPVIDTE
;
A
#
# COMPACT_ATOMS: atom_id res chain seq x y z
N MET A 1 17.87 -33.45 0.40
CA MET A 1 17.79 -32.12 1.04
C MET A 1 16.50 -31.49 0.54
N ALA A 2 15.41 -31.56 1.31
CA ALA A 2 14.14 -30.95 0.93
C ALA A 2 14.07 -29.59 1.61
N THR A 3 14.13 -28.51 0.85
CA THR A 3 13.80 -27.16 1.32
C THR A 3 12.30 -27.12 1.53
N THR A 4 11.87 -27.27 2.78
CA THR A 4 10.50 -27.03 3.18
C THR A 4 10.24 -25.53 3.10
N THR A 5 9.71 -25.07 1.97
CA THR A 5 9.10 -23.74 1.87
C THR A 5 7.89 -23.76 2.80
N THR A 6 8.03 -23.20 3.99
CA THR A 6 6.93 -22.95 4.91
C THR A 6 5.94 -22.05 4.18
N LEU A 7 4.82 -22.64 3.75
CA LEU A 7 3.69 -21.88 3.22
C LEU A 7 3.09 -21.14 4.43
N THR A 8 3.60 -19.95 4.72
CA THR A 8 3.01 -19.07 5.73
C THR A 8 1.59 -18.79 5.28
N LYS A 9 0.61 -19.20 6.11
CA LYS A 9 -0.79 -18.79 5.99
C LYS A 9 -0.79 -17.27 5.76
N PRO A 10 -1.52 -16.72 4.78
CA PRO A 10 -1.60 -15.27 4.68
C PRO A 10 -2.11 -14.77 6.02
N ASP A 11 -1.27 -13.97 6.71
CA ASP A 11 -1.72 -13.28 7.90
C ASP A 11 -2.96 -12.47 7.52
N PRO A 12 -4.02 -12.51 8.33
CA PRO A 12 -5.23 -11.73 8.05
C PRO A 12 -4.85 -10.26 7.89
N ASP A 13 -5.53 -9.55 6.99
CA ASP A 13 -5.32 -8.11 6.79
C ASP A 13 -5.49 -7.37 8.14
N PRO A 14 -4.42 -6.79 8.71
CA PRO A 14 -4.49 -6.19 10.05
C PRO A 14 -5.27 -4.87 10.07
N TYR A 15 -5.53 -4.27 8.91
CA TYR A 15 -6.30 -3.04 8.78
C TYR A 15 -7.75 -3.29 8.34
N ASP A 16 -8.11 -4.53 8.01
CA ASP A 16 -9.46 -4.96 7.59
C ASP A 16 -10.06 -4.03 6.52
N LEU A 17 -9.25 -3.69 5.49
CA LEU A 17 -9.68 -2.78 4.43
C LEU A 17 -10.72 -3.43 3.53
N GLY A 18 -11.51 -2.62 2.82
CA GLY A 18 -12.50 -3.06 1.82
C GLY A 18 -11.86 -3.60 0.54
N VAL A 19 -10.85 -4.47 0.65
CA VAL A 19 -10.01 -4.89 -0.47
C VAL A 19 -10.81 -5.70 -1.49
N PRO A 20 -10.79 -5.35 -2.78
CA PRO A 20 -11.53 -6.05 -3.80
C PRO A 20 -11.00 -7.47 -3.98
N SER A 21 -11.89 -8.41 -4.30
CA SER A 21 -11.56 -9.85 -4.35
C SER A 21 -10.44 -10.26 -5.32
N ASN A 22 -10.12 -9.40 -6.30
CA ASN A 22 -9.06 -9.62 -7.28
C ASN A 22 -7.71 -8.99 -6.87
N TRP A 23 -7.65 -8.31 -5.74
CA TRP A 23 -6.40 -7.79 -5.17
C TRP A 23 -5.74 -8.84 -4.30
N THR A 24 -4.45 -8.64 -4.08
CA THR A 24 -3.66 -9.46 -3.17
C THR A 24 -3.23 -8.64 -1.97
N VAL A 25 -3.29 -9.27 -0.79
CA VAL A 25 -2.79 -8.71 0.47
C VAL A 25 -1.62 -9.54 0.93
N SER A 26 -0.51 -8.89 1.24
CA SER A 26 0.69 -9.53 1.78
C SER A 26 1.17 -8.78 3.02
N VAL A 27 1.46 -9.51 4.08
CA VAL A 27 1.98 -8.97 5.34
C VAL A 27 3.41 -9.46 5.52
N ASP A 28 4.35 -8.54 5.70
CA ASP A 28 5.77 -8.85 5.90
C ASP A 28 6.44 -7.79 6.79
N GLY A 29 7.05 -8.22 7.90
CA GLY A 29 7.97 -7.40 8.68
C GLY A 29 7.44 -6.03 9.13
N GLY A 30 6.17 -5.92 9.53
CA GLY A 30 5.54 -4.65 9.92
C GLY A 30 5.04 -3.81 8.72
N CYS A 31 5.05 -4.39 7.53
CA CYS A 31 4.46 -3.81 6.33
C CYS A 31 3.26 -4.63 5.87
N VAL A 32 2.25 -3.93 5.36
CA VAL A 32 1.12 -4.52 4.66
C VAL A 32 1.10 -3.98 3.24
N ILE A 33 0.99 -4.87 2.27
CA ILE A 33 1.05 -4.56 0.86
C ILE A 33 -0.25 -5.00 0.22
N TYR A 34 -0.96 -4.05 -0.37
CA TYR A 34 -2.12 -4.26 -1.22
C TYR A 34 -1.67 -4.09 -2.67
N GLU A 35 -1.88 -5.08 -3.52
CA GLU A 35 -1.51 -5.02 -4.93
C GLU A 35 -2.69 -5.44 -5.80
N ASN A 36 -2.97 -4.63 -6.83
CA ASN A 36 -4.08 -4.90 -7.74
C ASN A 36 -3.81 -6.11 -8.65
N ALA A 37 -4.87 -6.69 -9.22
CA ALA A 37 -4.79 -7.87 -10.08
C ALA A 37 -3.83 -7.74 -11.28
N ALA A 38 -3.75 -6.53 -11.85
CA ALA A 38 -2.88 -6.25 -13.00
C ALA A 38 -1.42 -6.05 -12.59
N SER A 39 -1.13 -6.01 -11.29
CA SER A 39 0.14 -5.66 -10.71
C SER A 39 0.71 -4.36 -11.29
N THR A 40 -0.14 -3.35 -11.48
CA THR A 40 0.23 -2.01 -11.95
C THR A 40 0.20 -0.99 -10.81
N VAL A 41 -0.58 -1.26 -9.76
CA VAL A 41 -0.70 -0.41 -8.57
C VAL A 41 -0.43 -1.23 -7.33
N ARG A 42 0.37 -0.67 -6.43
CA ARG A 42 0.68 -1.25 -5.13
C ARG A 42 0.61 -0.16 -4.05
N ILE A 43 -0.13 -0.44 -2.99
CA ILE A 43 -0.23 0.41 -1.81
C ILE A 43 0.47 -0.31 -0.66
N ARG A 44 1.36 0.38 0.04
CA ARG A 44 2.14 -0.18 1.14
C ARG A 44 1.92 0.64 2.40
N LEU A 45 1.38 0.01 3.43
CA LEU A 45 1.39 0.51 4.80
C LEU A 45 2.65 0.02 5.48
N THR A 46 3.43 0.92 6.08
CA THR A 46 4.64 0.58 6.83
C THR A 46 4.53 1.13 8.24
N GLU A 47 4.47 0.24 9.24
CA GLU A 47 4.59 0.61 10.64
C GLU A 47 6.06 0.81 11.00
N PHE A 48 6.37 1.90 11.71
CA PHE A 48 7.71 2.14 12.23
C PHE A 48 7.68 2.89 13.57
N ALA A 49 8.72 2.68 14.38
CA ALA A 49 8.86 3.35 15.67
C ALA A 49 9.95 4.44 15.61
N ARG A 50 9.66 5.61 16.17
CA ARG A 50 10.62 6.71 16.35
C ARG A 50 10.39 7.38 17.71
N HIS A 51 11.46 7.58 18.49
CA HIS A 51 11.40 8.22 19.82
C HIS A 51 10.26 7.70 20.73
N LEU A 52 10.10 6.37 20.84
CA LEU A 52 9.07 5.69 21.65
C LEU A 52 7.62 5.91 21.19
N ARG A 53 7.42 6.37 19.95
CA ARG A 53 6.10 6.49 19.33
C ARG A 53 6.06 5.65 18.06
N VAL A 54 4.90 5.08 17.77
CA VAL A 54 4.63 4.34 16.54
C VAL A 54 4.02 5.29 15.51
N TYR A 55 4.39 5.10 14.26
CA TYR A 55 3.99 5.88 13.11
C TYR A 55 3.71 4.95 11.94
N TRP A 56 2.97 5.46 10.97
CA TRP A 56 2.66 4.75 9.73
C TRP A 56 3.02 5.61 8.52
N TRP A 57 3.60 4.97 7.51
CA TRP A 57 3.67 5.51 6.15
C TRP A 57 2.68 4.79 5.26
N VAL A 58 2.05 5.55 4.37
CA VAL A 58 1.24 5.02 3.27
C VAL A 58 1.93 5.41 1.98
N ASP A 59 2.51 4.42 1.32
CA ASP A 59 3.24 4.59 0.07
C ASP A 59 2.42 4.02 -1.09
N LEU A 60 2.25 4.80 -2.14
CA LEU A 60 1.68 4.34 -3.41
C LEU A 60 2.82 4.03 -4.37
N TYR A 61 2.69 2.97 -5.15
CA TYR A 61 3.62 2.62 -6.21
C TYR A 61 2.83 2.30 -7.47
N THR A 62 3.31 2.82 -8.59
CA THR A 62 2.76 2.54 -9.92
C THR A 62 3.85 1.93 -10.79
N ARG A 63 3.48 1.05 -11.70
CA ARG A 63 4.35 0.63 -12.80
C ARG A 63 3.53 0.36 -14.05
N ASP A 64 4.17 0.58 -15.19
CA ASP A 64 3.70 0.01 -16.45
C ASP A 64 3.81 -1.52 -16.42
N CYS A 65 3.03 -2.23 -17.23
CA CYS A 65 2.96 -3.69 -17.24
C CYS A 65 4.34 -4.37 -17.32
N GLY A 66 4.86 -4.85 -16.18
CA GLY A 66 6.17 -5.49 -16.07
C GLY A 66 7.37 -4.54 -15.94
N GLY A 67 7.14 -3.23 -15.81
CA GLY A 67 8.16 -2.21 -15.58
C GLY A 67 8.64 -2.12 -14.14
N GLU A 68 9.49 -1.12 -13.88
CA GLU A 68 9.98 -0.81 -12.54
C GLU A 68 8.91 -0.09 -11.70
N TRP A 69 8.88 -0.38 -10.40
CA TRP A 69 7.98 0.31 -9.47
C TRP A 69 8.44 1.75 -9.24
N THR A 70 7.57 2.69 -9.56
CA THR A 70 7.76 4.11 -9.28
C THR A 70 6.95 4.47 -8.04
N LYS A 71 7.63 4.93 -6.98
CA LYS A 71 6.95 5.44 -5.78
C LYS A 71 6.21 6.74 -6.12
N ARG A 72 4.94 6.80 -5.78
CA ARG A 72 4.05 7.97 -5.81
C ARG A 72 3.75 8.36 -4.36
N GLU A 73 3.77 9.65 -4.08
CA GLU A 73 3.55 10.13 -2.73
C GLU A 73 2.05 10.13 -2.42
N ALA A 74 1.60 9.19 -1.60
CA ALA A 74 0.19 9.03 -1.22
C ALA A 74 -0.21 9.88 0.02
N GLY A 75 0.74 10.62 0.59
CA GLY A 75 0.54 11.32 1.87
C GLY A 75 1.39 12.57 2.06
N LEU A 76 1.75 13.29 0.98
CA LEU A 76 2.45 14.58 1.02
C LEU A 76 3.78 14.57 1.81
N GLY A 77 4.43 13.40 1.93
CA GLY A 77 5.70 13.25 2.64
C GLY A 77 5.58 13.19 4.17
N ASP A 78 4.36 13.09 4.71
CA ASP A 78 4.09 13.04 6.14
C ASP A 78 3.78 11.63 6.66
N SER A 79 4.06 11.41 7.96
CA SER A 79 3.78 10.15 8.65
C SER A 79 2.52 10.28 9.51
N PHE A 80 1.68 9.25 9.50
CA PHE A 80 0.49 9.18 10.36
C PHE A 80 0.90 8.76 11.78
N ARG A 81 0.15 9.26 12.78
CA ARG A 81 0.29 8.88 14.20
C ARG A 81 -0.84 7.99 14.69
N ASP A 82 -1.83 7.76 13.83
CA ASP A 82 -3.01 6.98 14.09
C ASP A 82 -3.14 5.91 12.99
N PRO A 83 -3.30 4.62 13.36
CA PRO A 83 -3.40 3.55 12.38
C PRO A 83 -4.70 3.62 11.57
N GLU A 84 -5.80 4.15 12.14
CA GLU A 84 -7.08 4.27 11.42
C GLU A 84 -7.00 5.37 10.36
N GLU A 85 -6.31 6.48 10.63
CA GLU A 85 -6.03 7.51 9.61
C GLU A 85 -5.21 6.94 8.45
N ALA A 86 -4.15 6.17 8.74
CA ALA A 86 -3.35 5.51 7.71
C ALA A 86 -4.18 4.50 6.89
N ALA A 87 -5.01 3.70 7.57
CA ALA A 87 -5.92 2.74 6.95
C ALA A 87 -6.92 3.43 6.00
N ARG A 88 -7.55 4.53 6.44
CA ARG A 88 -8.48 5.30 5.60
C ARG A 88 -7.83 5.83 4.33
N VAL A 89 -6.59 6.31 4.41
CA VAL A 89 -5.86 6.77 3.21
C VAL A 89 -5.63 5.61 2.25
N ALA A 90 -5.23 4.43 2.74
CA ALA A 90 -5.11 3.27 1.85
C ALA A 90 -6.44 2.82 1.26
N ASP A 91 -7.52 2.83 2.04
CA ASP A 91 -8.87 2.48 1.56
C ASP A 91 -9.30 3.40 0.41
N VAL A 92 -9.15 4.72 0.58
CA VAL A 92 -9.44 5.71 -0.49
C VAL A 92 -8.61 5.48 -1.75
N LEU A 93 -7.34 5.09 -1.61
CA LEU A 93 -6.49 4.78 -2.76
C LEU A 93 -6.97 3.50 -3.48
N ILE A 94 -7.39 2.48 -2.72
CA ILE A 94 -7.97 1.24 -3.29
C ILE A 94 -9.26 1.58 -4.06
N GLU A 95 -10.17 2.34 -3.44
CA GLU A 95 -11.43 2.77 -4.06
C GLU A 95 -11.19 3.59 -5.33
N SER A 96 -10.15 4.42 -5.35
CA SER A 96 -9.78 5.23 -6.52
C SER A 96 -9.31 4.35 -7.69
N VAL A 97 -8.54 3.29 -7.42
CA VAL A 97 -8.16 2.31 -8.45
C VAL A 97 -9.37 1.53 -8.96
N GLU A 98 -10.30 1.16 -8.07
CA GLU A 98 -11.56 0.55 -8.49
C GLU A 98 -12.41 1.47 -9.37
N ALA A 99 -12.39 2.77 -9.08
CA ALA A 99 -13.04 3.80 -9.89
C ALA A 99 -12.33 4.05 -11.24
N GLY A 100 -11.15 3.44 -11.46
CA GLY A 100 -10.42 3.47 -12.72
C GLY A 100 -9.20 4.39 -12.75
N ASP A 101 -8.78 4.93 -11.60
CA ASP A 101 -7.52 5.67 -11.50
C ASP A 101 -6.32 4.70 -11.51
N ASP A 102 -5.38 4.90 -12.41
CA ASP A 102 -4.14 4.13 -12.46
C ASP A 102 -2.94 4.88 -11.87
N PHE A 103 -3.16 6.13 -11.42
CA PHE A 103 -2.16 7.05 -10.90
C PHE A 103 -0.94 7.22 -11.83
N SER A 104 -1.13 6.95 -13.13
CA SER A 104 -0.08 7.08 -14.14
C SER A 104 0.25 8.56 -14.38
N GLN A 105 -0.76 9.42 -14.28
CA GLN A 105 -0.62 10.87 -14.33
C GLN A 105 -0.39 11.41 -12.91
N LEU A 106 0.76 12.06 -12.68
CA LEU A 106 0.94 12.86 -11.47
C LEU A 106 -0.19 13.91 -11.42
N PRO A 107 -0.85 14.16 -10.28
CA PRO A 107 -1.58 15.40 -10.14
C PRO A 107 -0.59 16.53 -10.45
N VAL A 108 -0.90 17.36 -11.44
CA VAL A 108 -0.19 18.62 -11.64
C VAL A 108 -0.52 19.43 -10.39
N ILE A 109 0.37 19.40 -9.41
CA ILE A 109 0.27 20.28 -8.25
C ILE A 109 0.72 21.65 -8.78
N ASP A 110 -0.23 22.41 -9.32
CA ASP A 110 -0.03 23.83 -9.59
C ASP A 110 0.42 24.46 -8.26
N THR A 111 1.71 24.76 -8.18
CA THR A 111 2.31 25.44 -7.04
C THR A 111 2.14 26.92 -7.33
N GLU A 112 1.00 27.50 -6.90
CA GLU A 112 0.84 28.96 -6.82
C GLU A 112 1.59 29.56 -5.61
#